data_AF-A0A951P2P8-F1
#
_entry.id   AF-A0A951P2P8-F1
#
_cell.length_a   1.000
_cell.length_b   1.000
_cell.length_c   1.000
_cell.angle_alpha   90.00
_cell.angle_beta   90.00
_cell.angle_gamma   90.00
#
_symmetry.space_group_name_H-M   'P 1'
#
loop_
_entity.id
_entity.type
_entity.pdbx_description
1 polymer ?
#
loop_
_entity_poly.entity_id
_entity_poly.type
_entity_poly.pdbx_seq_one_letter_code
_entity_poly.pdbx_strand_id
1 'polypeptide(L)'
;MNNENRCFCELAPLYALHLLTEEERAWVEQQAAASPELTAELAELQATVGAISYSAPIVPVPADLRDRLFERLSQSPSIPEAELSPSDARQHSAEVRRSISNRTNYWRSLWQQRSAIAKPAFLGVATLGLLILAVENYRLRQTVQANQSVIETLQQPNTNFYALRGTEKAENASGKVLIDPGQNALVVFVRNLPDLPAGQAYRLWAIPQGSTKPNYCGQFSSREAATGYRSSLQAACGTPAAQLLITAESSVAPPIPAGSLVMKSSL
;
A
#
# COMPACT_ATOMS: atom_id res chain seq x y z
N MET A 1 -12.41 2.58 -35.46
CA MET A 1 -10.95 2.47 -35.68
C MET A 1 -10.68 1.25 -36.55
N ASN A 2 -9.88 1.40 -37.62
CA ASN A 2 -9.51 0.27 -38.48
C ASN A 2 -8.71 -0.78 -37.69
N ASN A 3 -8.92 -2.05 -38.03
CA ASN A 3 -8.41 -3.23 -37.31
C ASN A 3 -6.87 -3.37 -37.31
N GLU A 4 -6.17 -2.55 -38.08
CA GLU A 4 -4.73 -2.70 -38.38
C GLU A 4 -3.78 -2.00 -37.39
N ASN A 5 -4.29 -1.31 -36.35
CA ASN A 5 -3.45 -0.53 -35.42
C ASN A 5 -3.82 -0.67 -33.94
N ARG A 6 -4.27 -1.86 -33.50
CA ARG A 6 -4.59 -2.11 -32.08
C ARG A 6 -3.32 -2.53 -31.32
N CYS A 7 -2.84 -1.71 -30.37
CA CYS A 7 -1.79 -2.11 -29.44
C CYS A 7 -2.38 -2.70 -28.15
N PHE A 8 -1.81 -3.81 -27.68
CA PHE A 8 -2.13 -4.34 -26.35
C PHE A 8 -1.81 -3.32 -25.25
N CYS A 9 -0.68 -2.63 -25.37
CA CYS A 9 -0.21 -1.60 -24.45
C CYS A 9 -1.21 -0.44 -24.23
N GLU A 10 -1.98 -0.08 -25.27
CA GLU A 10 -2.97 1.00 -25.18
C GLU A 10 -4.31 0.49 -24.64
N LEU A 11 -4.70 -0.73 -25.02
CA LEU A 11 -6.00 -1.28 -24.65
C LEU A 11 -5.99 -1.93 -23.26
N ALA A 12 -4.87 -2.47 -22.78
CA ALA A 12 -4.78 -3.15 -21.48
C ALA A 12 -5.09 -2.23 -20.28
N PRO A 13 -4.60 -0.98 -20.20
CA PRO A 13 -4.99 -0.05 -19.13
C PRO A 13 -6.48 0.31 -19.18
N LEU A 14 -7.03 0.50 -20.39
CA LEU A 14 -8.45 0.79 -20.59
C LEU A 14 -9.34 -0.41 -20.26
N TYR A 15 -8.86 -1.63 -20.52
CA TYR A 15 -9.49 -2.87 -20.09
C TYR A 15 -9.58 -2.92 -18.56
N ALA A 16 -8.47 -2.66 -17.87
CA ALA A 16 -8.42 -2.66 -16.40
C ALA A 16 -9.38 -1.62 -15.79
N LEU A 17 -9.54 -0.46 -16.43
CA LEU A 17 -10.49 0.59 -16.05
C LEU A 17 -11.94 0.32 -16.51
N HIS A 18 -12.19 -0.79 -17.20
CA HIS A 18 -13.49 -1.16 -17.77
C HIS A 18 -14.07 -0.12 -18.76
N LEU A 19 -13.19 0.53 -19.54
CA LEU A 19 -13.54 1.60 -20.51
C LEU A 19 -13.58 1.14 -21.98
N LEU A 20 -13.39 -0.15 -22.24
CA LEU A 20 -13.38 -0.70 -23.59
C LEU A 20 -14.78 -1.09 -24.10
N THR A 21 -14.94 -1.05 -25.42
CA THR A 21 -16.07 -1.69 -26.09
C THR A 21 -15.96 -3.22 -26.00
N GLU A 22 -17.08 -3.92 -26.19
CA GLU A 22 -17.11 -5.40 -26.12
C GLU A 22 -16.19 -6.06 -27.16
N GLU A 23 -16.01 -5.43 -28.33
CA GLU A 23 -15.12 -5.92 -29.38
C GLU A 23 -13.64 -5.80 -28.97
N GLU A 24 -13.25 -4.66 -28.42
CA GLU A 24 -11.88 -4.40 -27.95
C GLU A 24 -11.54 -5.24 -26.72
N ARG A 25 -12.52 -5.44 -25.83
CA ARG A 25 -12.41 -6.33 -24.68
C ARG A 25 -12.08 -7.77 -25.12
N ALA A 26 -12.87 -8.31 -26.05
CA ALA A 26 -12.66 -9.66 -26.58
C ALA A 26 -11.29 -9.79 -27.26
N TRP A 27 -10.82 -8.73 -27.93
CA TRP A 27 -9.49 -8.71 -28.53
C TRP A 27 -8.38 -8.75 -27.46
N VAL A 28 -8.45 -7.94 -26.40
CA VAL A 28 -7.47 -7.95 -25.29
C VAL A 28 -7.43 -9.32 -24.61
N GLU A 29 -8.59 -9.93 -24.34
CA GLU A 29 -8.67 -11.27 -23.76
C GLU A 29 -8.05 -12.34 -24.66
N GLN A 30 -8.27 -12.24 -25.97
CA GLN A 30 -7.64 -13.11 -26.95
C GLN A 30 -6.11 -12.98 -26.95
N GLN A 31 -5.58 -11.76 -26.92
CA GLN A 31 -4.14 -11.53 -26.88
C GLN A 31 -3.52 -12.00 -25.56
N ALA A 32 -4.15 -11.71 -24.43
CA ALA A 32 -3.70 -12.17 -23.12
C ALA A 32 -3.65 -13.70 -23.07
N ALA A 33 -4.66 -14.39 -23.58
CA ALA A 33 -4.67 -15.86 -23.59
C ALA A 33 -3.62 -16.49 -24.51
N ALA A 34 -3.20 -15.77 -25.55
CA ALA A 34 -2.16 -16.22 -26.46
C ALA A 34 -0.74 -16.08 -25.88
N SER A 35 -0.55 -15.23 -24.85
CA SER A 35 0.76 -14.98 -24.24
C SER A 35 0.69 -14.87 -22.70
N PRO A 36 1.40 -15.75 -21.97
CA PRO A 36 1.44 -15.68 -20.51
C PRO A 36 2.06 -14.38 -19.98
N GLU A 37 2.96 -13.75 -20.73
CA GLU A 37 3.55 -12.46 -20.39
C GLU A 37 2.50 -11.34 -20.40
N LEU A 38 1.66 -11.29 -21.43
CA LEU A 38 0.58 -10.31 -21.55
C LEU A 38 -0.53 -10.55 -20.50
N THR A 39 -0.78 -11.80 -20.13
CA THR A 39 -1.67 -12.13 -19.00
C THR A 39 -1.14 -11.57 -17.68
N ALA A 40 0.17 -11.70 -17.42
CA ALA A 40 0.79 -11.18 -16.21
C ALA A 40 0.75 -9.64 -16.18
N GLU A 41 1.06 -8.98 -17.30
CA GLU A 41 0.97 -7.52 -17.45
C GLU A 41 -0.46 -7.01 -17.18
N LEU A 42 -1.47 -7.67 -17.75
CA LEU A 42 -2.88 -7.30 -17.53
C LEU A 42 -3.29 -7.45 -16.06
N ALA A 43 -2.84 -8.52 -15.40
CA ALA A 43 -3.11 -8.76 -13.99
C ALA A 43 -2.46 -7.69 -13.07
N GLU A 44 -1.24 -7.24 -13.39
CA GLU A 44 -0.57 -6.16 -12.67
C GLU A 44 -1.32 -4.83 -12.82
N LEU A 45 -1.78 -4.49 -14.03
CA LEU A 45 -2.59 -3.30 -14.28
C LEU A 45 -3.92 -3.36 -13.51
N GLN A 46 -4.61 -4.49 -13.51
CA GLN A 46 -5.86 -4.68 -12.76
C GLN A 46 -5.65 -4.55 -11.25
N ALA A 47 -4.55 -5.10 -10.71
CA ALA A 47 -4.20 -4.94 -9.31
C ALA A 47 -3.92 -3.47 -8.95
N THR A 48 -3.24 -2.73 -9.83
CA THR A 48 -2.94 -1.30 -9.67
C THR A 48 -4.22 -0.47 -9.66
N VAL A 49 -5.14 -0.71 -10.60
CA VAL A 49 -6.45 -0.06 -10.63
C VAL A 49 -7.26 -0.38 -9.36
N GLY A 50 -7.23 -1.63 -8.91
CA GLY A 50 -7.89 -2.04 -7.65
C GLY A 50 -7.35 -1.30 -6.42
N ALA A 51 -6.07 -0.92 -6.41
CA ALA A 51 -5.49 -0.14 -5.31
C ALA A 51 -6.08 1.27 -5.20
N ILE A 52 -6.53 1.86 -6.31
CA ILE A 52 -7.13 3.21 -6.33
C ILE A 52 -8.40 3.24 -5.46
N SER A 53 -9.17 2.17 -5.39
CA SER A 53 -10.39 2.10 -4.57
C SER A 53 -10.14 2.33 -3.08
N TYR A 54 -8.94 2.04 -2.57
CA TYR A 54 -8.57 2.29 -1.18
C TYR A 54 -8.20 3.74 -0.88
N SER A 55 -8.04 4.59 -1.90
CA SER A 55 -7.81 6.02 -1.75
C SER A 55 -9.11 6.83 -1.60
N ALA A 56 -10.26 6.19 -1.88
CA ALA A 56 -11.56 6.85 -1.74
C ALA A 56 -11.88 7.15 -0.27
N PRO A 57 -12.54 8.28 0.03
CA PRO A 57 -12.98 8.58 1.38
C PRO A 57 -13.99 7.53 1.87
N ILE A 58 -13.88 7.16 3.15
CA ILE A 58 -14.81 6.21 3.78
C ILE A 58 -16.18 6.86 3.86
N VAL A 59 -17.16 6.29 3.14
CA VAL A 59 -18.57 6.67 3.22
C VAL A 59 -19.26 5.79 4.26
N PRO A 60 -19.98 6.35 5.25
CA PRO A 60 -20.69 5.56 6.25
C PRO A 60 -21.74 4.68 5.59
N VAL A 61 -21.68 3.39 5.90
CA VAL A 61 -22.59 2.37 5.37
C VAL A 61 -23.77 2.22 6.34
N PRO A 62 -25.03 2.05 5.86
CA PRO A 62 -26.15 1.76 6.74
C PRO A 62 -25.89 0.52 7.61
N ALA A 63 -26.21 0.61 8.91
CA ALA A 63 -25.91 -0.44 9.88
C ALA A 63 -26.57 -1.79 9.57
N ASP A 64 -27.73 -1.75 8.89
CA ASP A 64 -28.51 -2.93 8.48
C ASP A 64 -28.07 -3.53 7.13
N LEU A 65 -27.09 -2.92 6.45
CA LEU A 65 -26.71 -3.34 5.09
C LEU A 65 -26.11 -4.76 5.06
N ARG A 66 -25.34 -5.12 6.09
CA ARG A 66 -24.81 -6.47 6.25
C ARG A 66 -25.94 -7.48 6.42
N ASP A 67 -26.85 -7.24 7.35
CA ASP A 67 -27.93 -8.17 7.67
C ASP A 67 -28.86 -8.37 6.47
N ARG A 68 -29.23 -7.28 5.77
CA ARG A 68 -30.01 -7.36 4.52
C ARG A 68 -29.30 -8.13 3.41
N LEU A 69 -27.96 -8.02 3.30
CA LEU A 69 -27.18 -8.78 2.31
C LEU A 69 -27.18 -10.27 2.65
N PHE A 70 -26.92 -10.63 3.90
CA PHE A 70 -26.90 -12.02 4.36
C PHE A 70 -28.29 -12.65 4.29
N GLU A 71 -29.35 -11.90 4.59
CA GLU A 71 -30.73 -12.33 4.40
C GLU A 71 -31.02 -12.61 2.92
N ARG A 72 -30.63 -11.74 1.98
CA ARG A 72 -30.77 -12.01 0.53
C ARG A 72 -29.94 -13.18 0.01
N LEU A 73 -28.72 -13.38 0.53
CA LEU A 73 -27.90 -14.54 0.17
C LEU A 73 -28.55 -15.83 0.67
N SER A 74 -29.19 -15.79 1.85
CA SER A 74 -29.91 -16.93 2.44
C SER A 74 -31.26 -17.18 1.76
N GLN A 75 -31.90 -16.12 1.27
CA GLN A 75 -33.14 -16.15 0.49
C GLN A 75 -32.90 -16.34 -1.01
N SER A 76 -31.64 -16.39 -1.45
CA SER A 76 -31.35 -16.61 -2.87
C SER A 76 -32.00 -17.93 -3.26
N PRO A 77 -33.03 -17.89 -4.12
CA PRO A 77 -33.63 -19.11 -4.59
C PRO A 77 -32.49 -19.86 -5.30
N SER A 78 -32.36 -21.14 -4.99
CA SER A 78 -31.80 -22.09 -5.92
C SER A 78 -32.24 -21.67 -7.32
N ILE A 79 -31.28 -21.45 -8.23
CA ILE A 79 -31.55 -21.35 -9.67
C ILE A 79 -32.61 -22.41 -9.93
N PRO A 80 -33.84 -22.07 -10.39
CA PRO A 80 -34.87 -23.07 -10.54
C PRO A 80 -34.32 -24.13 -11.48
N GLU A 81 -34.00 -25.29 -10.92
CA GLU A 81 -33.92 -26.52 -11.67
C GLU A 81 -35.37 -26.77 -12.08
N ALA A 82 -35.76 -26.10 -13.17
CA ALA A 82 -37.05 -26.24 -13.75
C ALA A 82 -37.22 -27.73 -14.02
N GLU A 83 -38.05 -28.37 -13.19
CA GLU A 83 -38.52 -29.72 -13.41
C GLU A 83 -39.00 -29.79 -14.85
N LEU A 84 -38.21 -30.45 -15.68
CA LEU A 84 -38.54 -30.71 -17.06
C LEU A 84 -39.71 -31.70 -17.07
N SER A 85 -40.92 -31.17 -16.96
CA SER A 85 -42.12 -31.89 -17.35
C SER A 85 -42.13 -31.96 -18.88
N PRO A 86 -42.00 -33.15 -19.48
CA PRO A 86 -41.86 -33.29 -20.92
C PRO A 86 -43.26 -33.39 -21.53
N SER A 87 -43.79 -32.30 -22.08
CA SER A 87 -44.85 -32.48 -23.09
C SER A 87 -44.83 -31.47 -24.23
N ASP A 88 -44.87 -30.15 -24.02
CA ASP A 88 -45.43 -29.32 -25.11
C ASP A 88 -44.46 -28.35 -25.83
N ALA A 89 -43.15 -28.38 -25.56
CA ALA A 89 -42.19 -27.41 -26.12
C ALA A 89 -41.47 -27.87 -27.42
N ARG A 90 -42.08 -28.72 -28.26
CA ARG A 90 -41.39 -29.29 -29.45
C ARG A 90 -41.49 -28.48 -30.75
N GLN A 91 -42.27 -27.41 -30.85
CA GLN A 91 -42.58 -26.88 -32.20
C GLN A 91 -42.20 -25.41 -32.50
N HIS A 92 -41.84 -24.55 -31.54
CA HIS A 92 -41.61 -23.12 -31.84
C HIS A 92 -40.21 -22.55 -31.52
N SER A 93 -39.25 -23.36 -31.10
CA SER A 93 -37.91 -22.88 -30.67
C SER A 93 -36.76 -23.19 -31.65
N ALA A 94 -37.05 -23.77 -32.82
CA ALA A 94 -36.03 -24.27 -33.75
C ALA A 94 -35.31 -23.17 -34.58
N GLU A 95 -35.90 -21.99 -34.79
CA GLU A 95 -35.33 -20.99 -35.70
C GLU A 95 -34.55 -19.85 -35.02
N VAL A 96 -34.94 -19.41 -33.82
CA VAL A 96 -34.22 -18.32 -33.13
C VAL A 96 -32.89 -18.80 -32.48
N ARG A 97 -32.74 -20.11 -32.27
CA ARG A 97 -31.54 -20.72 -31.63
C ARG A 97 -30.33 -20.90 -32.56
N ARG A 98 -30.47 -20.70 -33.87
CA ARG A 98 -29.36 -20.86 -34.84
C ARG A 98 -28.46 -19.63 -35.01
N SER A 99 -28.82 -18.46 -34.47
CA SER A 99 -28.06 -17.22 -34.68
C SER A 99 -27.10 -16.83 -33.54
N ILE A 100 -27.30 -17.35 -32.31
CA ILE A 100 -26.57 -16.87 -31.11
C ILE A 100 -25.59 -17.92 -30.54
N SER A 101 -25.51 -19.14 -31.09
CA SER A 101 -24.74 -20.25 -30.49
C SER A 101 -23.33 -20.49 -31.03
N ASN A 102 -22.78 -19.62 -31.90
CA ASN A 102 -21.42 -19.80 -32.44
C ASN A 102 -20.31 -18.92 -31.81
N ARG A 103 -20.53 -18.29 -30.64
CA ARG A 103 -19.50 -17.45 -30.00
C ARG A 103 -18.99 -17.87 -28.62
N THR A 104 -19.44 -18.98 -28.03
CA THR A 104 -19.01 -19.36 -26.66
C THR A 104 -18.32 -20.73 -26.52
N ASN A 105 -18.00 -21.42 -27.62
CA ASN A 105 -17.40 -22.77 -27.54
C ASN A 105 -16.00 -22.94 -28.17
N TYR A 106 -15.32 -21.87 -28.60
CA TYR A 106 -13.95 -21.98 -29.14
C TYR A 106 -12.86 -22.09 -28.06
N TRP A 107 -13.14 -21.64 -26.84
CA TRP A 107 -12.17 -21.54 -25.74
C TRP A 107 -12.07 -22.79 -24.86
N ARG A 108 -13.02 -23.72 -24.98
CA ARG A 108 -13.02 -25.00 -24.26
C ARG A 108 -12.34 -26.15 -25.00
N SER A 109 -12.02 -26.02 -26.30
CA SER A 109 -11.46 -27.13 -27.10
C SER A 109 -9.95 -27.04 -27.39
N LEU A 110 -9.25 -25.97 -26.99
CA LEU A 110 -7.80 -25.86 -27.18
C LEU A 110 -6.95 -26.31 -25.98
N TRP A 111 -7.57 -26.82 -24.90
CA TRP A 111 -6.87 -27.42 -23.75
C TRP A 111 -6.94 -28.95 -23.72
N GLN A 112 -7.31 -29.58 -24.83
CA GLN A 112 -7.26 -31.03 -24.97
C GLN A 112 -6.62 -31.43 -26.29
N GLN A 113 -5.29 -31.53 -26.30
CA GLN A 113 -4.55 -32.63 -26.92
C GLN A 113 -3.04 -32.39 -26.81
N ARG A 114 -2.39 -33.13 -25.90
CA ARG A 114 -1.17 -33.95 -26.12
C ARG A 114 -0.83 -34.68 -24.82
N SER A 115 -1.55 -35.76 -24.56
CA SER A 115 -1.17 -36.78 -23.56
C SER A 115 -0.64 -38.01 -24.28
N ALA A 116 0.69 -38.18 -24.32
CA ALA A 116 1.32 -39.50 -24.50
C ALA A 116 2.85 -39.44 -24.30
N ILE A 117 3.34 -39.22 -23.07
CA ILE A 117 4.60 -39.80 -22.59
C ILE A 117 4.41 -40.19 -21.11
N ALA A 118 4.95 -41.35 -20.76
CA ALA A 118 4.79 -42.10 -19.52
C ALA A 118 5.18 -41.36 -18.21
N LYS A 119 4.55 -41.81 -17.11
CA LYS A 119 4.76 -41.47 -15.68
C LYS A 119 6.26 -41.59 -15.27
N PRO A 120 6.80 -40.89 -14.24
CA PRO A 120 6.17 -40.61 -12.93
C PRO A 120 6.51 -39.26 -12.26
N ALA A 121 5.91 -39.01 -11.09
CA ALA A 121 6.31 -38.02 -10.07
C ALA A 121 6.17 -36.51 -10.37
N PHE A 122 4.93 -36.01 -10.51
CA PHE A 122 4.62 -34.58 -10.32
C PHE A 122 3.80 -34.31 -9.04
N LEU A 123 3.91 -35.19 -8.03
CA LEU A 123 3.44 -34.91 -6.67
C LEU A 123 4.53 -34.30 -5.76
N GLY A 124 5.63 -33.80 -6.34
CA GLY A 124 6.69 -33.10 -5.60
C GLY A 124 6.75 -31.59 -5.84
N VAL A 125 6.42 -31.13 -7.07
CA VAL A 125 6.62 -29.72 -7.46
C VAL A 125 5.48 -28.83 -6.95
N ALA A 126 4.23 -29.31 -6.98
CA ALA A 126 3.09 -28.55 -6.46
C ALA A 126 3.15 -28.37 -4.92
N THR A 127 3.64 -29.37 -4.19
CA THR A 127 3.85 -29.27 -2.73
C THR A 127 4.99 -28.33 -2.38
N LEU A 128 6.09 -28.33 -3.15
CA LEU A 128 7.20 -27.38 -2.96
C LEU A 128 6.78 -25.94 -3.28
N GLY A 129 6.03 -25.71 -4.35
CA GLY A 129 5.51 -24.38 -4.69
C GLY A 129 4.54 -23.83 -3.63
N LEU A 130 3.64 -24.68 -3.11
CA LEU A 130 2.75 -24.29 -2.01
C LEU A 130 3.50 -24.05 -0.69
N LEU A 131 4.56 -24.79 -0.40
CA LEU A 131 5.42 -24.54 0.76
C LEU A 131 6.21 -23.25 0.61
N ILE A 132 6.75 -22.94 -0.58
CA ILE A 132 7.46 -21.69 -0.85
C ILE A 132 6.50 -20.50 -0.72
N LEU A 133 5.32 -20.56 -1.35
CA LEU A 133 4.28 -19.54 -1.23
C LEU A 133 3.77 -19.41 0.21
N ALA A 134 3.64 -20.50 0.96
CA ALA A 134 3.25 -20.46 2.37
C ALA A 134 4.34 -19.81 3.24
N VAL A 135 5.61 -20.10 2.97
CA VAL A 135 6.76 -19.50 3.68
C VAL A 135 6.89 -18.03 3.32
N GLU A 136 6.73 -17.64 2.06
CA GLU A 136 6.74 -16.24 1.63
C GLU A 136 5.54 -15.47 2.16
N ASN A 137 4.33 -16.05 2.13
CA ASN A 137 3.14 -15.45 2.74
C ASN A 137 3.30 -15.32 4.26
N TYR A 138 3.91 -16.29 4.92
CA TYR A 138 4.20 -16.23 6.34
C TYR A 138 5.26 -15.18 6.68
N ARG A 139 6.35 -15.07 5.89
CA ARG A 139 7.36 -14.02 6.03
C ARG A 139 6.80 -12.63 5.73
N LEU A 140 5.94 -12.50 4.72
CA LEU A 140 5.21 -11.27 4.43
C LEU A 140 4.27 -10.93 5.58
N ARG A 141 3.50 -11.88 6.10
CA ARG A 141 2.64 -11.66 7.28
C ARG A 141 3.45 -11.28 8.51
N GLN A 142 4.64 -11.84 8.71
CA GLN A 142 5.55 -11.42 9.78
C GLN A 142 6.10 -10.02 9.54
N THR A 143 6.41 -9.64 8.30
CA THR A 143 6.86 -8.28 7.96
C THR A 143 5.72 -7.28 8.12
N VAL A 144 4.50 -7.67 7.73
CA VAL A 144 3.28 -6.87 7.89
C VAL A 144 2.91 -6.75 9.37
N GLN A 145 3.02 -7.80 10.17
CA GLN A 145 2.79 -7.75 11.62
C GLN A 145 3.88 -6.95 12.36
N ALA A 146 5.15 -7.12 11.98
CA ALA A 146 6.25 -6.31 12.50
C ALA A 146 6.11 -4.82 12.13
N ASN A 147 5.47 -4.51 10.99
CA ASN A 147 5.15 -3.15 10.59
C ASN A 147 3.81 -2.65 11.19
N GLN A 148 2.87 -3.53 11.52
CA GLN A 148 1.61 -3.18 12.18
C GLN A 148 1.81 -2.78 13.63
N SER A 149 2.77 -3.38 14.36
CA SER A 149 3.16 -2.87 15.67
C SER A 149 3.75 -1.46 15.62
N VAL A 150 4.33 -1.05 14.49
CA VAL A 150 4.72 0.34 14.26
C VAL A 150 3.47 1.20 14.04
N ILE A 151 2.53 0.81 13.18
CA ILE A 151 1.32 1.58 12.89
C ILE A 151 0.38 1.73 14.10
N GLU A 152 0.24 0.71 14.95
CA GLU A 152 -0.52 0.79 16.21
C GLU A 152 0.18 1.66 17.26
N THR A 153 1.52 1.74 17.22
CA THR A 153 2.31 2.70 18.03
C THR A 153 2.19 4.13 17.49
N LEU A 154 2.08 4.31 16.16
CA LEU A 154 1.87 5.62 15.52
C LEU A 154 0.46 6.18 15.76
N GLN A 155 -0.52 5.35 16.13
CA GLN A 155 -1.91 5.74 16.42
C GLN A 155 -2.18 6.01 17.92
N GLN A 156 -1.14 6.14 18.75
CA GLN A 156 -1.36 6.63 20.12
C GLN A 156 -1.84 8.09 20.06
N PRO A 157 -2.98 8.43 20.70
CA PRO A 157 -3.65 9.73 20.54
C PRO A 157 -2.82 10.96 20.95
N ASN A 158 -1.64 10.77 21.56
CA ASN A 158 -0.78 11.84 22.03
C ASN A 158 0.63 11.87 21.41
N THR A 159 0.91 11.05 20.37
CA THR A 159 2.23 11.06 19.73
C THR A 159 2.29 12.10 18.60
N ASN A 160 3.26 13.00 18.68
CA ASN A 160 3.49 14.04 17.68
C ASN A 160 4.68 13.70 16.79
N PHE A 161 4.49 13.79 15.47
CA PHE A 161 5.52 13.57 14.46
C PHE A 161 5.90 14.86 13.76
N TYR A 162 7.20 15.12 13.67
CA TYR A 162 7.74 16.27 12.98
C TYR A 162 8.72 15.81 11.91
N ALA A 163 8.42 16.09 10.64
CA ALA A 163 9.40 15.92 9.57
C ALA A 163 10.38 17.09 9.60
N LEU A 164 11.68 16.78 9.54
CA LEU A 164 12.77 17.76 9.55
C LEU A 164 13.41 17.86 8.17
N ARG A 165 13.75 19.08 7.77
CA ARG A 165 14.60 19.36 6.59
C ARG A 165 15.80 20.19 6.97
N GLY A 166 16.92 19.88 6.31
CA GLY A 166 18.13 20.67 6.36
C GLY A 166 17.95 22.10 5.87
N THR A 167 18.77 23.00 6.41
CA THR A 167 18.98 24.35 5.88
C THR A 167 20.19 24.36 4.94
N GLU A 168 20.61 25.54 4.46
CA GLU A 168 21.85 25.73 3.68
C GLU A 168 23.10 25.13 4.35
N LYS A 169 23.09 24.99 5.68
CA LYS A 169 24.22 24.40 6.43
C LYS A 169 24.23 22.87 6.41
N ALA A 170 23.15 22.23 5.97
CA ALA A 170 23.05 20.78 5.84
C ALA A 170 21.95 20.40 4.84
N GLU A 171 22.05 20.86 3.59
CA GLU A 171 20.96 20.78 2.59
C GLU A 171 20.42 19.37 2.36
N ASN A 172 21.31 18.37 2.43
CA ASN A 172 20.97 16.96 2.22
C ASN A 172 20.49 16.24 3.48
N ALA A 173 20.44 16.92 4.63
CA ALA A 173 19.97 16.36 5.88
C ALA A 173 18.45 16.25 5.88
N SER A 174 17.95 15.09 6.30
CA SER A 174 16.52 14.82 6.42
C SER A 174 16.26 13.92 7.61
N GLY A 175 15.13 14.10 8.29
CA GLY A 175 14.87 13.34 9.49
C GLY A 175 13.45 13.46 9.99
N LYS A 176 13.20 12.82 11.12
CA LYS A 176 11.95 12.84 11.85
C LYS A 176 12.22 12.95 13.35
N VAL A 177 11.34 13.66 14.03
CA VAL A 177 11.27 13.67 15.49
C VAL A 177 9.93 13.11 15.91
N LEU A 178 9.96 12.21 16.88
CA LEU A 178 8.81 11.67 17.58
C LEU A 178 8.82 12.22 19.00
N ILE A 179 7.71 12.83 19.40
CA ILE A 179 7.47 13.23 20.78
C ILE A 179 6.26 12.45 21.27
N ASP A 180 6.47 11.59 22.27
CA ASP A 180 5.43 10.81 22.93
C ASP A 180 5.40 11.18 24.43
N PRO A 181 4.49 12.09 24.83
CA PRO A 181 4.30 12.45 26.22
C PRO A 181 3.77 11.30 27.08
N GLY A 182 3.02 10.35 26.49
CA GLY A 182 2.45 9.20 27.20
C GLY A 182 3.52 8.21 27.67
N GLN A 183 4.56 8.02 26.85
CA GLN A 183 5.72 7.18 27.19
C GLN A 183 6.92 7.98 27.71
N ASN A 184 6.76 9.28 27.94
CA ASN A 184 7.84 10.20 28.33
C ASN A 184 9.08 10.07 27.41
N ALA A 185 8.85 9.99 26.11
CA ALA A 185 9.89 9.65 25.13
C ALA A 185 10.04 10.72 24.04
N LEU A 186 11.30 11.09 23.78
CA LEU A 186 11.74 11.84 22.62
C LEU A 186 12.61 10.92 21.76
N VAL A 187 12.29 10.77 20.47
CA VAL A 187 13.13 10.04 19.52
C VAL A 187 13.49 10.95 18.35
N VAL A 188 14.78 11.03 18.03
CA VAL A 188 15.33 11.82 16.93
C VAL A 188 16.04 10.88 15.95
N PHE A 189 15.56 10.86 14.71
CA PHE A 189 16.17 10.10 13.64
C PHE A 189 16.51 11.02 12.47
N VAL A 190 17.79 11.20 12.17
CA VAL A 190 18.25 12.12 11.13
C VAL A 190 19.37 11.48 10.31
N ARG A 191 19.28 11.59 8.99
CA ARG A 191 20.32 11.14 8.05
C ARG A 191 21.05 12.32 7.44
N ASN A 192 22.29 12.08 7.01
CA ASN A 192 23.17 13.04 6.34
C ASN A 192 23.40 14.32 7.16
N LEU A 193 23.38 14.19 8.49
CA LEU A 193 23.75 15.29 9.37
C LEU A 193 25.29 15.37 9.43
N PRO A 194 25.91 16.55 9.19
CA PRO A 194 27.36 16.68 9.21
C PRO A 194 27.99 16.25 10.54
N ASP A 195 29.24 15.79 10.51
CA ASP A 195 29.99 15.58 11.75
C ASP A 195 30.44 16.94 12.32
N LEU A 196 30.30 17.09 13.63
CA LEU A 196 30.71 18.31 14.34
C LEU A 196 32.12 18.16 14.92
N PRO A 197 32.87 19.27 15.07
CA PRO A 197 34.13 19.29 15.80
C PRO A 197 33.98 18.80 17.24
N ALA A 198 35.11 18.38 17.83
CA ALA A 198 35.15 18.02 19.25
C ALA A 198 34.62 19.15 20.15
N GLY A 199 33.80 18.79 21.14
CA GLY A 199 33.17 19.75 22.05
C GLY A 199 31.88 20.38 21.54
N GLN A 200 31.43 20.06 20.32
CA GLN A 200 30.13 20.49 19.79
C GLN A 200 29.11 19.34 19.78
N ALA A 201 27.83 19.72 19.85
CA ALA A 201 26.69 18.81 19.77
C ALA A 201 25.54 19.47 19.01
N TYR A 202 24.65 18.63 18.47
CA TYR A 202 23.37 19.08 17.98
C TYR A 202 22.40 19.25 19.14
N ARG A 203 21.62 20.32 19.11
CA ARG A 203 20.59 20.61 20.11
C ARG A 203 19.23 20.74 19.47
N LEU A 204 18.26 20.03 20.03
CA LEU A 204 16.86 20.13 19.61
C LEU A 204 16.14 21.17 20.43
N TRP A 205 15.37 21.99 19.73
CA TRP A 205 14.51 23.00 20.31
C TRP A 205 13.08 22.86 19.81
N ALA A 206 12.12 23.05 20.69
CA ALA A 206 10.70 23.11 20.36
C ALA A 206 10.15 24.51 20.61
N ILE A 207 9.51 25.10 19.62
CA ILE A 207 8.75 26.35 19.75
C ILE A 207 7.28 25.98 19.92
N PRO A 208 6.67 26.20 21.10
CA PRO A 208 5.25 25.92 21.32
C PRO A 208 4.33 26.76 20.43
N GLN A 209 3.11 26.28 20.18
CA GLN A 209 2.07 27.06 19.52
C GLN A 209 1.82 28.39 20.25
N GLY A 210 1.80 29.49 19.49
CA GLY A 210 1.59 30.85 20.04
C GLY A 210 2.80 31.45 20.79
N SER A 211 3.95 30.78 20.80
CA SER A 211 5.19 31.29 21.40
C SER A 211 6.25 31.58 20.32
N THR A 212 7.16 32.51 20.61
CA THR A 212 8.39 32.73 19.83
C THR A 212 9.64 32.21 20.55
N LYS A 213 9.48 31.78 21.81
CA LYS A 213 10.58 31.30 22.65
C LYS A 213 10.76 29.79 22.46
N PRO A 214 11.93 29.32 22.00
CA PRO A 214 12.25 27.90 21.91
C PRO A 214 12.59 27.32 23.29
N ASN A 215 12.10 26.11 23.54
CA ASN A 215 12.41 25.28 24.69
C ASN A 215 13.45 24.23 24.30
N TYR A 216 14.47 24.06 25.14
CA TYR A 216 15.47 23.01 24.97
C TYR A 216 14.84 21.63 25.17
N CYS A 217 15.08 20.70 24.25
CA CYS A 217 14.52 19.34 24.32
C CYS A 217 15.57 18.24 24.43
N GLY A 218 16.83 18.52 24.09
CA GLY A 218 17.92 17.56 24.24
C GLY A 218 19.12 17.88 23.36
N GLN A 219 20.18 17.11 23.55
CA GLN A 219 21.39 17.17 22.74
C GLN A 219 21.82 15.78 22.30
N PHE A 220 22.44 15.69 21.12
CA PHE A 220 22.89 14.43 20.52
C PHE A 220 24.00 14.69 19.50
N SER A 221 24.67 13.63 19.08
CA SER A 221 25.64 13.61 17.98
C SER A 221 24.99 13.20 16.65
N SER A 222 25.66 13.49 15.53
CA SER A 222 25.29 12.99 14.19
C SER A 222 25.11 11.47 14.17
N ARG A 223 26.00 10.74 14.84
CA ARG A 223 26.01 9.28 14.92
C ARG A 223 24.80 8.72 15.66
N GLU A 224 24.49 9.29 16.83
CA GLU A 224 23.31 8.87 17.60
C GLU A 224 22.02 9.13 16.83
N ALA A 225 21.90 10.30 16.19
CA ALA A 225 20.73 10.63 15.38
C ALA A 225 20.58 9.72 14.16
N ALA A 226 21.69 9.26 13.55
CA ALA A 226 21.67 8.34 12.42
C ALA A 226 21.13 6.95 12.78
N THR A 227 21.29 6.52 14.04
CA THR A 227 20.78 5.24 14.56
C THR A 227 19.46 5.35 15.32
N GLY A 228 18.96 6.57 15.54
CA GLY A 228 17.77 6.85 16.35
C GLY A 228 18.13 7.16 17.80
N TYR A 229 18.43 8.43 18.07
CA TYR A 229 18.66 8.92 19.42
C TYR A 229 17.36 8.91 20.21
N ARG A 230 17.36 8.34 21.42
CA ARG A 230 16.20 8.31 22.32
C ARG A 230 16.57 8.90 23.68
N SER A 231 15.70 9.77 24.19
CA SER A 231 15.83 10.33 25.55
C SER A 231 14.49 10.45 26.24
N SER A 232 14.52 10.70 27.55
CA SER A 232 13.36 11.16 28.28
C SER A 232 12.89 12.51 27.75
N LEU A 233 11.58 12.74 27.76
CA LEU A 233 11.02 14.02 27.33
C LEU A 233 11.26 15.09 28.40
N GLN A 234 11.79 16.24 28.00
CA GLN A 234 11.85 17.39 28.91
C GLN A 234 10.45 17.95 29.14
N ALA A 235 10.16 18.38 30.36
CA ALA A 235 8.83 18.90 30.73
C ALA A 235 8.37 20.04 29.79
N ALA A 236 9.30 20.88 29.35
CA ALA A 236 9.03 22.01 28.45
C ALA A 236 8.73 21.60 26.98
N CYS A 237 8.90 20.32 26.63
CA CYS A 237 8.69 19.77 25.29
C CYS A 237 7.52 18.77 25.24
N GLY A 238 6.73 18.66 26.31
CA GLY A 238 5.55 17.78 26.39
C GLY A 238 4.34 18.28 25.61
N THR A 239 4.30 19.56 25.24
CA THR A 239 3.21 20.15 24.46
C THR A 239 3.53 20.17 22.96
N PRO A 240 2.51 20.11 22.08
CA PRO A 240 2.73 20.21 20.65
C PRO A 240 3.47 21.50 20.27
N ALA A 241 4.60 21.34 19.59
CA ALA A 241 5.37 22.43 19.01
C ALA A 241 4.74 22.91 17.69
N ALA A 242 4.77 24.23 17.45
CA ALA A 242 4.55 24.82 16.13
C ALA A 242 5.73 24.59 15.20
N GLN A 243 6.94 24.58 15.75
CA GLN A 243 8.16 24.36 14.98
C GLN A 243 9.24 23.71 15.82
N LEU A 244 9.99 22.79 15.21
CA LEU A 244 11.23 22.26 15.77
C LEU A 244 12.44 22.84 15.06
N LEU A 245 13.52 23.06 15.80
CA LEU A 245 14.80 23.55 15.30
C LEU A 245 15.93 22.64 15.78
N ILE A 246 16.92 22.40 14.94
CA ILE A 246 18.19 21.78 15.33
C ILE A 246 19.31 22.78 15.09
N THR A 247 20.06 23.11 16.15
CA THR A 247 21.26 23.95 16.07
C THR A 247 22.52 23.13 16.33
N ALA A 248 23.64 23.55 15.74
CA ALA A 248 24.97 23.05 16.08
C ALA A 248 25.64 24.03 17.05
N GLU A 249 25.97 23.56 18.26
CA GLU A 249 26.41 24.41 19.38
C GLU A 249 27.49 23.73 20.22
N SER A 250 28.13 24.51 21.09
CA SER A 250 28.99 23.95 22.14
C SER A 250 28.17 23.06 23.07
N SER A 251 28.67 21.84 23.31
CA SER A 251 28.04 20.84 24.19
C SER A 251 27.93 21.30 25.65
N VAL A 252 28.82 22.19 26.09
CA VAL A 252 28.89 22.69 27.48
C VAL A 252 28.25 24.07 27.67
N ALA A 253 27.81 24.73 26.58
CA ALA A 253 27.17 26.03 26.70
C ALA A 253 25.82 25.93 27.44
N PRO A 254 25.34 27.01 28.07
CA PRO A 254 23.96 27.06 28.56
C PRO A 254 22.95 26.72 27.45
N PRO A 255 21.77 26.18 27.78
CA PRO A 255 20.73 25.87 26.81
C PRO A 255 20.01 27.16 26.37
N ILE A 256 20.74 28.01 25.64
CA ILE A 256 20.26 29.18 24.93
C ILE A 256 20.56 28.96 23.45
N PRO A 257 19.57 29.09 22.54
CA PRO A 257 19.76 28.84 21.11
C PRO A 257 20.66 29.93 20.50
N ALA A 258 21.96 29.64 20.42
CA ALA A 258 22.98 30.59 19.98
C ALA A 258 23.80 30.07 18.79
N GLY A 259 23.64 28.80 18.42
CA GLY A 259 24.37 28.18 17.32
C GLY A 259 23.70 28.34 15.97
N SER A 260 24.41 27.86 14.96
CA SER A 260 23.90 27.86 13.59
C SER A 260 22.70 26.91 13.46
N LEU A 261 21.61 27.40 12.88
CA LEU A 261 20.45 26.58 12.53
C LEU A 261 20.80 25.62 11.38
N VAL A 262 20.68 24.33 11.64
CA VAL A 262 21.05 23.24 10.70
C VAL A 262 19.84 22.55 10.13
N MET A 263 18.77 22.40 10.92
CA MET A 263 17.51 21.84 10.44
C MET A 263 16.31 22.54 11.08
N LYS A 264 15.16 22.48 10.40
CA LYS A 264 13.88 22.92 10.93
C LYS A 264 12.76 21.96 10.52
N SER A 265 11.68 21.90 11.28
CA SER A 265 10.51 21.13 10.87
C SER A 265 9.81 21.80 9.69
N SER A 266 9.30 20.99 8.76
CA SER A 266 8.34 21.44 7.76
C SER A 266 6.99 21.68 8.44
N LEU A 267 6.32 22.77 8.06
CA LEU A 267 4.93 23.04 8.40
C LEU A 267 3.99 22.10 7.66
#